data_AF-A0A656JL58-F1
#
_entry.id   AF-A0A656JL58-F1
#
_cell.length_a   1.000
_cell.length_b   1.000
_cell.length_c   1.000
_cell.angle_alpha   90.00
_cell.angle_beta   90.00
_cell.angle_gamma   90.00
#
_symmetry.space_group_name_H-M   'P 1'
#
loop_
_entity.id
_entity.type
_entity.pdbx_description
1 polymer ?
#
loop_
_entity_poly.entity_id
_entity_poly.type
_entity_poly.pdbx_seq_one_letter_code
_entity_poly.pdbx_strand_id
1 'polypeptide(L)' 'MTQPRRVAIVGGNRIPFARSNGPYATASNQDMLTAALEGLIERFNLHGLRMGEVATGAVLKHSRDFNLTREC' A
#
# COMPACT_ATOMS: atom_id res chain seq x y z
N MET A 1 26.13 -22.04 -12.66
CA MET A 1 24.96 -21.74 -11.82
C MET A 1 24.72 -20.25 -11.87
N THR A 2 23.55 -19.80 -12.32
CA THR A 2 23.23 -18.37 -12.40
C THR A 2 22.95 -17.85 -10.99
N GLN A 3 23.70 -16.86 -10.53
CA GLN A 3 23.44 -16.25 -9.24
C GLN A 3 22.12 -15.46 -9.29
N PRO A 4 21.25 -15.58 -8.27
CA PRO A 4 20.00 -14.82 -8.23
C PRO A 4 20.28 -13.32 -8.21
N ARG A 5 19.38 -12.52 -8.81
CA ARG A 5 19.50 -11.06 -8.79
C ARG A 5 19.37 -10.58 -7.34
N ARG A 6 20.27 -9.68 -6.93
CA ARG A 6 20.20 -9.06 -5.60
C ARG A 6 18.95 -8.19 -5.49
N VAL A 7 18.24 -8.32 -4.38
CA VAL A 7 17.04 -7.54 -4.05
C VAL A 7 17.28 -6.86 -2.71
N ALA A 8 16.78 -5.64 -2.56
CA ALA A 8 16.88 -4.87 -1.32
C ALA A 8 15.54 -4.20 -1.00
N ILE A 9 15.26 -4.05 0.29
CA ILE A 9 14.16 -3.22 0.79
C ILE A 9 14.72 -1.81 1.00
N VAL A 10 14.26 -0.87 0.17
CA VAL A 10 14.74 0.53 0.21
C VAL A 10 14.07 1.31 1.35
N GLY A 11 12.86 0.91 1.73
CA GLY A 11 12.09 1.65 2.70
C GLY A 11 10.73 1.04 3.01
N GLY A 12 10.00 1.71 3.89
CA GLY A 12 8.65 1.33 4.27
C GLY A 12 7.88 2.49 4.89
N ASN A 13 6.56 2.45 4.71
CA ASN A 13 5.61 3.37 5.32
C ASN A 13 4.36 2.59 5.74
N ARG A 14 3.62 3.09 6.73
CA ARG A 14 2.36 2.50 7.19
C ARG A 14 1.45 3.56 7.78
N ILE A 15 0.16 3.28 7.77
CA ILE A 15 -0.79 3.97 8.64
C ILE A 15 -0.60 3.54 10.11
N PRO A 16 -1.01 4.37 11.09
CA PRO A 16 -1.10 3.96 12.49
C PRO A 16 -2.01 2.74 12.66
N PHE A 17 -1.71 1.86 13.62
CA PHE A 17 -2.65 0.80 13.98
C PHE A 17 -3.76 1.36 14.86
N ALA A 18 -4.99 0.92 14.61
CA ALA A 18 -6.15 1.29 15.40
C ALA A 18 -6.98 0.05 15.74
N ARG A 19 -7.71 0.11 16.86
CA ARG A 19 -8.68 -0.93 17.20
C ARG A 19 -9.87 -0.90 16.24
N SER A 20 -10.49 -2.06 16.03
CA SER A 20 -11.75 -2.14 15.27
C SER A 20 -12.82 -1.25 15.90
N ASN A 21 -13.67 -0.66 15.06
CA ASN A 21 -14.66 0.37 15.43
C ASN A 21 -14.06 1.65 16.07
N GLY A 22 -12.76 1.88 15.90
CA GLY A 22 -12.06 3.08 16.36
C GLY A 22 -11.87 4.13 15.26
N PRO A 23 -10.69 4.77 15.16
CA PRO A 23 -10.42 5.87 14.24
C PRO A 23 -10.69 5.59 12.74
N TYR A 24 -10.66 4.33 12.32
CA TYR A 24 -10.90 3.93 10.93
C TYR A 24 -12.29 3.29 10.73
N ALA A 25 -13.21 3.42 11.68
CA ALA A 25 -14.51 2.74 11.63
C ALA A 25 -15.32 3.07 10.36
N THR A 26 -15.15 4.27 9.81
CA THR A 26 -15.84 4.73 8.60
C THR A 26 -14.92 4.83 7.39
N ALA A 27 -13.63 4.49 7.53
CA ALA A 27 -12.68 4.51 6.43
C ALA A 27 -12.81 3.23 5.60
N SER A 28 -12.69 3.36 4.28
CA SER A 28 -12.61 2.21 3.40
C SER A 28 -11.21 1.60 3.39
N ASN A 29 -11.09 0.36 2.90
CA ASN A 29 -9.80 -0.25 2.64
C ASN A 29 -8.96 0.58 1.64
N GLN A 30 -9.63 1.24 0.69
CA GLN A 30 -9.00 2.10 -0.31
C GLN A 30 -8.39 3.34 0.36
N ASP A 31 -9.14 4.03 1.22
CA ASP A 31 -8.62 5.20 1.95
C ASP A 31 -7.37 4.84 2.75
N MET A 32 -7.41 3.71 3.46
CA MET A 32 -6.30 3.22 4.27
C MET A 32 -5.08 2.82 3.43
N LEU A 33 -5.29 2.15 2.30
CA LEU A 33 -4.21 1.77 1.38
C LEU A 33 -3.58 3.00 0.72
N THR A 34 -4.41 3.93 0.24
CA THR A 34 -4.00 5.19 -0.40
C THR A 34 -3.11 5.97 0.55
N ALA A 35 -3.55 6.18 1.79
CA ALA A 35 -2.76 6.90 2.81
C ALA A 35 -1.40 6.24 3.09
N ALA A 36 -1.34 4.90 3.08
CA ALA A 36 -0.08 4.17 3.26
C ALA A 36 0.88 4.39 2.07
N LEU A 37 0.34 4.37 0.83
CA LEU A 37 1.11 4.55 -0.39
C LEU A 37 1.57 6.01 -0.58
N GLU A 38 0.69 6.99 -0.37
CA GLU A 38 1.03 8.41 -0.42
C GLU A 38 2.18 8.73 0.53
N GLY A 39 2.10 8.27 1.79
CA GLY A 39 3.19 8.51 2.74
C GLY A 39 4.50 7.79 2.35
N LEU A 40 4.45 6.69 1.59
CA LEU A 40 5.65 6.08 1.01
C LEU A 40 6.23 6.96 -0.10
N ILE A 41 5.38 7.46 -0.99
CA ILE A 41 5.76 8.32 -2.10
C ILE A 41 6.43 9.60 -1.56
N GLU A 42 5.82 10.26 -0.58
CA GLU A 42 6.37 11.46 0.06
C GLU A 42 7.71 11.18 0.74
N ARG A 43 7.75 10.14 1.58
CA ARG A 43 8.95 9.84 2.38
C ARG A 43 10.18 9.51 1.53
N PHE A 44 9.98 8.92 0.37
CA PHE A 44 11.04 8.50 -0.53
C PHE A 44 11.12 9.35 -1.81
N ASN A 45 10.39 10.49 -1.88
CA ASN A 45 10.34 11.41 -3.00
C ASN A 45 10.08 10.70 -4.36
N LEU A 46 9.09 9.82 -4.40
CA LEU A 46 8.78 8.99 -5.58
C LEU A 46 7.80 9.64 -6.57
N HIS A 47 7.46 10.90 -6.37
CA HIS A 47 6.51 11.64 -7.22
C HIS A 47 6.96 11.68 -8.68
N GLY A 48 6.02 11.43 -9.59
CA GLY A 48 6.28 11.42 -11.04
C GLY A 48 7.16 10.27 -11.52
N LEU A 49 7.64 9.38 -10.63
CA LEU A 49 8.41 8.21 -11.01
C LEU A 49 7.48 7.07 -11.44
N ARG A 50 7.86 6.39 -12.52
CA ARG A 50 7.13 5.21 -12.97
C ARG A 50 7.54 3.99 -12.14
N MET A 51 6.61 3.45 -11.38
CA MET A 51 6.77 2.16 -10.70
C MET A 51 6.61 1.02 -11.70
N GLY A 52 7.51 0.04 -11.65
CA GLY A 52 7.44 -1.14 -12.53
C GLY A 52 6.30 -2.08 -12.15
N GLU A 53 6.03 -2.21 -10.86
CA GLU A 53 4.97 -3.05 -10.32
C GLU A 53 4.51 -2.49 -8.97
N VAL A 54 3.22 -2.63 -8.69
CA VAL A 54 2.60 -2.36 -7.38
C VAL A 54 1.73 -3.56 -7.05
N ALA A 55 2.01 -4.20 -5.92
CA ALA A 55 1.27 -5.35 -5.44
C ALA A 55 0.73 -5.05 -4.04
N THR A 56 -0.58 -5.27 -3.85
CA THR A 56 -1.26 -5.11 -2.55
C THR A 56 -2.11 -6.34 -2.26
N GLY A 57 -2.35 -6.62 -0.99
CA GLY A 57 -3.11 -7.79 -0.57
C GLY A 57 -4.04 -7.48 0.61
N ALA A 58 -5.22 -8.09 0.59
CA ALA A 58 -6.21 -8.03 1.65
C ALA A 58 -6.80 -9.42 1.90
N VAL A 59 -6.94 -9.80 3.17
CA VAL A 59 -7.52 -11.10 3.56
C VAL A 59 -9.06 -11.04 3.50
N LEU A 60 -9.64 -10.01 4.11
CA LEU A 60 -11.07 -9.72 4.06
C LEU A 60 -11.27 -8.48 3.18
N LYS A 61 -11.85 -8.66 1.99
CA LYS A 61 -12.18 -7.57 1.08
C LYS A 61 -13.64 -7.65 0.70
N HIS A 62 -14.30 -6.50 0.63
CA HIS A 62 -15.64 -6.47 0.06
C HIS A 62 -15.54 -6.75 -1.45
N SER A 63 -16.57 -7.30 -2.08
CA SER A 63 -16.58 -7.54 -3.53
C SER A 63 -16.34 -6.27 -4.35
N ARG A 64 -16.77 -5.12 -3.81
CA ARG A 64 -16.52 -3.78 -4.37
C ARG A 64 -15.04 -3.40 -4.40
N ASP A 65 -14.22 -3.96 -3.51
CA ASP A 65 -12.78 -3.68 -3.42
C ASP A 65 -11.98 -4.60 -4.37
N PHE A 66 -12.57 -5.08 -5.47
CA PHE A 66 -11.89 -6.04 -6.35
C PHE A 66 -10.69 -5.45 -7.10
N ASN A 67 -10.71 -4.15 -7.34
CA ASN A 67 -9.64 -3.40 -8.00
C ASN A 67 -8.83 -2.54 -7.02
N LEU A 68 -8.77 -2.90 -5.74
CA LEU A 68 -8.20 -2.06 -4.68
C LEU A 68 -6.82 -1.45 -5.02
N THR A 69 -5.88 -2.25 -5.54
CA THR A 69 -4.54 -1.78 -5.97
C THR A 69 -4.58 -0.76 -7.10
N ARG A 70 -5.60 -0.81 -7.96
CA ARG A 70 -5.73 0.04 -9.14
C ARG A 70 -6.43 1.35 -8.82
N GLU A 71 -7.29 1.35 -7.81
CA GLU A 71 -8.15 2.48 -7.47
C GLU A 71 -7.61 3.32 -6.30
N CYS A 72 -6.59 2.84 -5.57
CA CYS A 72 -5.88 3.60 -4.54
C CYS A 72 -4.97 4.69 -5.11
#